data_AF-J9Z2F5-F1
#
_entry.id   AF-J9Z2F5-F1
#
_cell.length_a   1.000
_cell.length_b   1.000
_cell.length_c   1.000
_cell.angle_alpha   90.00
_cell.angle_beta   90.00
_cell.angle_gamma   90.00
#
_symmetry.space_group_name_H-M   'P 1'
#
loop_
_entity.id
_entity.type
_entity.pdbx_description
1 polymer ?
#
loop_
_entity_poly.entity_id
_entity_poly.type
_entity_poly.pdbx_seq_one_letter_code
_entity_poly.pdbx_strand_id
1 'polypeptide(L)'
;AHGAHAPSSFWCYVESIFLFTLLPLILVNYHINFLIMTIMTVIAIGMIIRYAPAATKKKPIPVRLIKRKRNYAIIVSLIFFIITLIIKEPFAQFMQLGIIIEAITLLPIFFVRRT
;
A
#
# COMPACT_ATOMS: atom_id res chain seq x y z
N ALA A 1 12.98 9.92 2.06
CA ALA A 1 11.57 9.65 1.69
C ALA A 1 10.71 10.86 2.05
N HIS A 2 9.68 11.18 1.27
CA HIS A 2 8.82 12.36 1.49
C HIS A 2 7.36 11.92 1.57
N GLY A 3 6.88 11.58 2.77
CA GLY A 3 5.54 11.02 3.00
C GLY A 3 4.98 11.42 4.38
N ALA A 4 3.99 10.70 4.89
CA ALA A 4 3.68 10.76 6.32
C ALA A 4 4.90 10.22 7.07
N HIS A 5 5.48 11.04 7.94
CA HIS A 5 6.61 10.64 8.76
C HIS A 5 6.10 10.34 10.16
N ALA A 6 6.56 9.21 10.70
CA ALA A 6 6.41 8.91 12.11
C ALA A 6 6.93 10.09 12.96
N PRO A 7 6.33 10.35 14.13
CA PRO A 7 6.67 11.50 14.97
C PRO A 7 8.12 11.48 15.48
N SER A 8 8.76 10.30 15.50
CA SER A 8 10.18 10.15 15.85
C SER A 8 10.84 9.05 15.01
N SER A 9 12.18 9.10 14.94
CA SER A 9 12.98 8.05 14.28
C SER A 9 12.75 6.67 14.90
N PHE A 10 12.53 6.59 16.22
CA PHE A 10 12.25 5.33 16.90
C PHE A 10 11.00 4.65 16.37
N TRP A 11 9.90 5.40 16.24
CA TRP A 11 8.64 4.87 15.69
C TRP A 11 8.77 4.43 14.22
N CYS A 12 9.61 5.11 13.44
CA CYS A 12 9.92 4.70 12.06
C CYS A 12 10.63 3.34 11.99
N TYR A 13 11.56 3.07 12.92
CA TYR A 13 12.22 1.77 13.01
C TYR A 13 11.23 0.66 13.37
N VAL A 14 10.38 0.89 14.38
CA VAL A 14 9.36 -0.07 14.80
C VAL A 14 8.41 -0.40 13.64
N GLU A 15 7.89 0.61 12.95
CA GLU A 15 7.02 0.44 11.78
C GLU A 15 7.72 -0.35 10.67
N SER A 16 8.97 -0.01 10.36
CA SER A 16 9.72 -0.66 9.29
C SER A 16 9.99 -2.14 9.58
N ILE A 17 10.38 -2.47 10.82
CA ILE A 17 10.58 -3.86 11.26
C ILE A 17 9.26 -4.63 11.18
N PHE A 18 8.16 -4.01 11.60
CA PHE A 18 6.84 -4.63 11.54
C PHE A 18 6.40 -4.93 10.10
N LEU A 19 6.43 -3.92 9.24
CA LEU A 19 5.92 -4.02 7.87
C LEU A 19 6.81 -4.87 6.94
N PHE A 20 8.13 -4.78 7.09
CA PHE A 20 9.06 -5.40 6.14
C PHE A 20 9.78 -6.64 6.67
N THR A 21 9.62 -6.98 7.95
CA THR A 21 10.23 -8.20 8.53
C THR A 21 9.17 -9.11 9.14
N LEU A 22 8.38 -8.62 10.11
CA LEU A 22 7.39 -9.45 10.80
C LEU A 22 6.25 -9.92 9.88
N LEU A 23 5.62 -9.02 9.11
CA LEU A 23 4.53 -9.42 8.21
C LEU A 23 4.95 -10.44 7.13
N PRO A 24 6.07 -10.26 6.41
CA PRO A 24 6.56 -11.28 5.48
C PRO A 24 6.88 -12.62 6.17
N LEU A 25 7.48 -12.60 7.37
CA LEU A 25 7.75 -13.81 8.15
C LEU A 25 6.46 -14.56 8.48
N ILE A 26 5.39 -13.86 8.81
CA ILE A 26 4.08 -14.48 9.06
C ILE A 26 3.59 -15.19 7.79
N LEU A 27 3.68 -14.56 6.61
CA LEU A 27 3.27 -15.20 5.35
C LEU A 27 4.08 -16.45 4.99
N VAL A 28 5.37 -16.48 5.32
CA VAL A 28 6.22 -17.65 5.05
C VAL A 28 5.93 -18.81 6.01
N ASN A 29 5.70 -18.51 7.28
CA ASN A 29 5.56 -19.53 8.32
C ASN A 29 4.10 -20.01 8.50
N TYR A 30 3.12 -19.18 8.13
CA TYR A 30 1.70 -19.53 8.18
C TYR A 30 1.14 -19.62 6.76
N HIS A 31 0.52 -20.75 6.45
CA HIS A 31 -0.12 -20.98 5.17
C HIS A 31 -1.43 -20.19 5.04
N ILE A 32 -1.32 -18.89 4.73
CA ILE A 32 -2.49 -18.04 4.43
C ILE A 32 -3.04 -18.45 3.06
N ASN A 33 -4.36 -18.63 2.97
CA ASN A 33 -5.01 -19.02 1.73
C ASN A 33 -4.88 -17.90 0.67
N PHE A 34 -4.33 -18.25 -0.49
CA PHE A 34 -4.16 -17.35 -1.63
C PHE A 34 -5.45 -16.60 -2.02
N LEU A 35 -6.60 -17.29 -1.97
CA LEU A 35 -7.89 -16.70 -2.31
C LEU A 35 -8.25 -15.56 -1.35
N ILE A 36 -7.98 -15.72 -0.04
CA ILE A 36 -8.23 -14.69 0.95
C ILE A 36 -7.35 -13.47 0.69
N MET A 37 -6.06 -13.69 0.43
CA MET A 37 -5.11 -12.60 0.10
C MET A 37 -5.52 -11.88 -1.19
N THR A 38 -6.00 -12.62 -2.18
CA THR A 38 -6.50 -12.06 -3.45
C THR A 38 -7.72 -11.19 -3.23
N ILE A 39 -8.72 -11.64 -2.45
CA ILE A 39 -9.91 -10.85 -2.09
C ILE A 39 -9.49 -9.56 -1.36
N MET A 40 -8.61 -9.66 -0.37
CA MET A 40 -8.08 -8.51 0.36
C MET A 40 -7.37 -7.51 -0.57
N THR A 41 -6.63 -8.02 -1.56
CA THR A 41 -5.95 -7.18 -2.55
C THR A 41 -6.93 -6.44 -3.45
N VAL A 42 -8.03 -7.08 -3.86
CA VAL A 42 -9.09 -6.40 -4.63
C VAL A 42 -9.73 -5.27 -3.83
N ILE A 43 -10.00 -5.50 -2.53
CA ILE A 43 -10.49 -4.45 -1.63
C ILE A 43 -9.47 -3.31 -1.51
N ALA A 44 -8.18 -3.65 -1.38
CA ALA A 44 -7.08 -2.68 -1.33
C ALA A 44 -6.99 -1.81 -2.59
N ILE A 45 -7.17 -2.38 -3.78
CA ILE A 45 -7.25 -1.62 -5.03
C ILE A 45 -8.45 -0.67 -5.02
N GLY A 46 -9.60 -1.10 -4.51
CA GLY A 46 -10.76 -0.22 -4.30
C GLY A 46 -10.44 0.97 -3.39
N MET A 47 -9.69 0.74 -2.31
CA MET A 47 -9.19 1.81 -1.43
C MET A 47 -8.22 2.75 -2.15
N ILE A 48 -7.28 2.23 -2.94
CA ILE A 48 -6.34 3.05 -3.74
C ILE A 48 -7.12 3.95 -4.70
N ILE A 49 -8.12 3.40 -5.41
CA ILE A 49 -8.98 4.19 -6.32
C ILE A 49 -9.69 5.32 -5.56
N ARG A 50 -10.16 5.05 -4.34
CA ARG A 50 -10.95 5.99 -3.53
C ARG A 50 -10.12 7.06 -2.82
N TYR A 51 -8.92 6.70 -2.35
CA TYR A 51 -8.12 7.51 -1.43
C TYR A 51 -6.85 8.08 -2.06
N ALA A 52 -6.37 7.55 -3.18
CA ALA A 52 -5.24 8.16 -3.90
C ALA A 52 -5.65 9.45 -4.64
N PRO A 53 -4.75 10.45 -4.74
CA PRO A 53 -3.44 10.52 -4.10
C PRO A 53 -3.55 11.18 -2.71
N ALA A 54 -2.85 10.65 -1.72
CA ALA A 54 -2.78 11.26 -0.39
C ALA A 54 -1.72 12.37 -0.36
N ALA A 55 -2.13 13.59 -0.02
CA ALA A 55 -1.23 14.74 0.11
C ALA A 55 -0.80 14.93 1.57
N THR A 56 0.47 15.28 1.80
CA THR A 56 0.96 15.65 3.14
C THR A 56 0.75 17.14 3.40
N LYS A 57 0.57 17.54 4.67
CA LYS A 57 0.53 18.96 5.05
C LYS A 57 1.82 19.71 4.68
N LYS A 58 2.98 19.04 4.80
CA LYS A 58 4.30 19.63 4.52
C LYS A 58 4.58 19.85 3.03
N LYS A 59 4.03 19.01 2.15
CA LYS A 59 4.16 19.12 0.69
C LYS A 59 2.82 18.80 0.02
N PRO A 60 1.95 19.82 -0.17
CA PRO A 60 0.70 19.63 -0.89
C PRO A 60 0.97 19.28 -2.36
N ILE A 61 0.09 18.48 -2.95
CA ILE A 61 0.20 18.09 -4.36
C ILE A 61 -0.41 19.21 -5.21
N PRO A 62 0.31 19.76 -6.21
CA PRO A 62 -0.26 20.74 -7.13
C PRO A 62 -1.50 20.17 -7.84
N VAL A 63 -2.57 20.96 -7.95
CA VAL A 63 -3.87 20.51 -8.47
C VAL A 63 -3.76 19.81 -9.83
N ARG A 64 -2.93 20.35 -10.74
CA ARG A 64 -2.65 19.77 -12.07
C ARG A 64 -2.08 18.35 -12.03
N LEU A 65 -1.41 17.96 -10.94
CA LEU A 65 -0.77 16.65 -10.78
C LEU A 65 -1.63 15.63 -10.06
N ILE A 66 -2.73 16.04 -9.40
CA ILE A 66 -3.57 15.15 -8.59
C ILE A 66 -4.12 14.00 -9.45
N LYS A 67 -4.75 14.31 -10.58
CA LYS A 67 -5.30 13.30 -11.50
C LYS A 67 -4.22 12.36 -12.04
N ARG A 68 -3.08 12.92 -12.45
CA ARG A 68 -1.95 12.13 -12.97
C ARG A 68 -1.40 11.16 -11.92
N LYS A 69 -1.19 11.61 -10.69
CA LYS A 69 -0.70 10.76 -9.60
C LYS A 69 -1.70 9.69 -9.18
N ARG A 70 -2.99 10.02 -9.16
CA ARG A 70 -4.07 9.04 -8.91
C ARG A 70 -4.04 7.92 -9.94
N ASN A 71 -4.07 8.27 -11.22
CA ASN A 71 -4.11 7.30 -12.31
C ASN A 71 -2.83 6.45 -12.31
N TYR A 72 -1.67 7.06 -12.04
CA TYR A 72 -0.42 6.32 -11.93
C TYR A 72 -0.47 5.26 -10.82
N ALA A 73 -0.92 5.62 -9.61
CA ALA A 73 -1.06 4.65 -8.52
C ALA A 73 -2.00 3.50 -8.91
N ILE A 74 -3.18 3.80 -9.45
CA ILE A 74 -4.15 2.78 -9.88
C ILE A 74 -3.56 1.84 -10.95
N ILE A 75 -2.90 2.40 -11.97
CA ILE A 75 -2.30 1.61 -13.06
C ILE A 75 -1.19 0.70 -12.53
N VAL A 76 -0.29 1.24 -11.70
CA VAL A 76 0.82 0.45 -11.14
C VAL A 76 0.30 -0.67 -10.24
N SER A 77 -0.64 -0.39 -9.34
CA SER A 77 -1.21 -1.42 -8.46
C SER A 77 -1.98 -2.49 -9.23
N LEU A 78 -2.67 -2.14 -10.33
CA LEU A 78 -3.31 -3.11 -11.22
C LEU A 78 -2.29 -3.98 -11.96
N ILE A 79 -1.20 -3.40 -12.47
CA ILE A 79 -0.12 -4.15 -13.13
C ILE A 79 0.48 -5.15 -12.15
N PHE A 80 0.82 -4.72 -10.92
CA PHE A 80 1.35 -5.62 -9.90
C PHE A 80 0.35 -6.72 -9.54
N PHE A 81 -0.94 -6.40 -9.41
CA PHE A 81 -1.97 -7.40 -9.16
C PHE A 81 -2.02 -8.46 -10.27
N ILE A 82 -2.02 -8.06 -11.54
CA ILE A 82 -2.00 -9.00 -12.68
C ILE A 82 -0.75 -9.88 -12.62
N ILE A 83 0.41 -9.31 -12.32
CA ILE A 83 1.66 -10.08 -12.17
C ILE A 83 1.53 -11.12 -11.05
N THR A 84 0.84 -10.81 -9.94
CA THR A 84 0.63 -11.77 -8.84
C THR A 84 -0.18 -13.01 -9.24
N LEU A 85 -0.99 -12.93 -10.29
CA LEU A 85 -1.79 -14.07 -10.77
C LEU A 85 -0.96 -15.08 -11.58
N ILE A 86 0.25 -14.69 -12.01
CA ILE A 86 1.14 -15.49 -12.86
C ILE A 86 2.30 -16.06 -12.04
N ILE A 87 2.77 -15.31 -11.05
CA ILE A 87 3.89 -15.70 -10.18
C ILE A 87 3.45 -16.73 -9.15
N LYS A 88 4.37 -17.64 -8.76
CA LYS A 88 4.14 -18.65 -7.73
C LYS A 88 4.31 -18.09 -6.31
N GLU A 89 3.64 -18.72 -5.36
CA GLU A 89 3.86 -18.47 -3.93
C GLU A 89 5.30 -18.82 -3.51
N PRO A 90 5.88 -18.10 -2.52
CA PRO A 90 5.28 -17.05 -1.70
C PRO A 90 5.39 -15.64 -2.31
N PHE A 91 6.09 -15.46 -3.43
CA PHE A 91 6.35 -14.14 -4.01
C PHE A 91 5.07 -13.40 -4.42
N ALA A 92 4.09 -14.12 -4.96
CA ALA A 92 2.78 -13.55 -5.26
C ALA A 92 2.10 -12.96 -4.01
N GLN A 93 2.18 -13.65 -2.87
CA GLN A 93 1.60 -13.20 -1.61
C GLN A 93 2.35 -11.97 -1.04
N PHE A 94 3.67 -11.89 -1.20
CA PHE A 94 4.42 -10.69 -0.82
C PHE A 94 4.06 -9.46 -1.65
N MET A 95 3.85 -9.64 -2.96
CA MET A 95 3.40 -8.55 -3.82
C MET A 95 1.98 -8.09 -3.43
N GLN A 96 1.07 -9.03 -3.16
CA GLN A 96 -0.27 -8.73 -2.65
C GLN A 96 -0.21 -7.99 -1.30
N LEU A 97 0.66 -8.42 -0.38
CA LEU A 97 0.90 -7.72 0.89
C LEU A 97 1.38 -6.28 0.65
N GLY A 98 2.28 -6.04 -0.30
CA GLY A 98 2.75 -4.70 -0.65
C GLY A 98 1.62 -3.77 -1.11
N ILE A 99 0.72 -4.27 -1.97
CA ILE A 99 -0.47 -3.53 -2.43
C ILE A 99 -1.41 -3.22 -1.25
N ILE A 100 -1.60 -4.19 -0.34
CA ILE A 100 -2.44 -4.02 0.86
C ILE A 100 -1.86 -2.95 1.77
N ILE A 101 -0.55 -2.99 2.05
CA ILE A 101 0.14 -1.99 2.87
C ILE A 101 0.01 -0.60 2.22
N GLU A 102 0.26 -0.48 0.92
CA GLU A 102 0.09 0.78 0.18
C GLU A 102 -1.32 1.35 0.39
N ALA A 103 -2.35 0.53 0.20
CA ALA A 103 -3.74 0.94 0.36
C ALA A 103 -4.08 1.39 1.80
N ILE A 104 -3.57 0.68 2.82
CA ILE A 104 -3.75 1.05 4.23
C ILE A 104 -3.12 2.41 4.50
N THR A 105 -1.92 2.67 3.97
CA THR A 105 -1.25 3.97 4.19
C THR A 105 -2.01 5.14 3.55
N LEU A 106 -2.85 4.91 2.55
CA LEU A 106 -3.69 5.95 1.94
C LEU A 106 -4.94 6.30 2.76
N LEU A 107 -5.28 5.53 3.80
CA LEU A 107 -6.46 5.78 4.61
C LEU A 107 -6.45 7.18 5.24
N PRO A 108 -7.62 7.81 5.43
CA PRO A 108 -7.74 9.18 5.94
C PRO A 108 -7.33 9.34 7.42
N ILE A 109 -6.91 8.26 8.07
CA ILE A 109 -6.32 8.27 9.41
C ILE A 109 -4.91 8.87 9.35
N PHE A 110 -4.17 8.64 8.26
CA PHE A 110 -2.80 9.13 8.07
C PHE A 110 -2.73 10.49 7.38
N PHE A 111 -3.79 10.89 6.68
CA PHE A 111 -3.82 12.11 5.87
C PHE A 111 -5.18 12.83 5.92
N VAL A 112 -5.13 14.16 6.04
CA VAL A 112 -6.33 15.00 5.95
C VAL A 112 -6.67 15.22 4.48
N ARG A 113 -7.84 14.73 4.04
CA ARG A 113 -8.33 14.95 2.67
C ARG A 113 -8.66 16.44 2.47
N ARG A 114 -7.96 17.11 1.55
CA ARG A 114 -8.43 18.39 0.98
C ARG A 114 -9.24 18.06 -0.27
N THR A 115 -10.55 18.24 -0.18
CA THR A 115 -11.49 18.20 -1.32
C THR A 115 -11.30 19.43 -2.19
#